data_AF-A0A8B8BPZ4-F1
#
_entry.id   AF-A0A8B8BPZ4-F1
#
_cell.length_a   1.000
_cell.length_b   1.000
_cell.length_c   1.000
_cell.angle_alpha   90.00
_cell.angle_beta   90.00
_cell.angle_gamma   90.00
#
_symmetry.space_group_name_H-M   'P 1'
#
loop_
_entity.id
_entity.type
_entity.pdbx_description
1 polymer ?
#
loop_
_entity_poly.entity_id
_entity_poly.type
_entity_poly.pdbx_seq_one_letter_code
_entity_poly.pdbx_strand_id
1 'polypeptide(L)'
;MRTPTSVMAWQNQPYLTKWELQELYDRCVDLAEETDNRYAPLVQMWRDKPHHYWNDIIQNKNGMMFPYMKDFNGDQRSAINGNIKGLFFGGGLDRRRKRPPYFSYFGDKRLLVNACVLFNESKNIYFADFYCHYQYHYATVVITNPGSTQDRFCQRHDLVQLDPFNNPLLFIDDNDYSVHVTLGVRVEVFITQKLNIFSVFNNGVGRLVGVQPRGRGRSHKNGIPKKAICNICNL
;
A
#
# COMPACT_ATOMS: atom_id res chain seq x y z
N MET A 1 35.35 -2.90 0.37
CA MET A 1 34.46 -1.73 0.18
C MET A 1 33.68 -1.94 -1.11
N ARG A 2 32.36 -2.15 -1.06
CA ARG A 2 31.52 -2.18 -2.25
C ARG A 2 31.02 -0.76 -2.51
N THR A 3 31.26 -0.26 -3.71
CA THR A 3 30.88 1.07 -4.19
C THR A 3 29.35 1.25 -4.21
N PRO A 4 28.82 2.44 -3.88
CA PRO A 4 27.40 2.75 -3.96
C PRO A 4 27.03 3.19 -5.39
N THR A 5 27.15 2.29 -6.37
CA THR A 5 26.83 2.59 -7.78
C THR A 5 25.41 2.21 -8.18
N SER A 6 24.71 1.36 -7.43
CA SER A 6 23.41 0.84 -7.87
C SER A 6 22.25 1.82 -7.71
N VAL A 7 22.23 2.69 -6.69
CA VAL A 7 21.08 3.58 -6.45
C VAL A 7 21.03 4.76 -7.41
N MET A 8 22.19 5.31 -7.80
CA MET A 8 22.24 6.43 -8.75
C MET A 8 21.91 6.00 -10.19
N ALA A 9 22.17 4.74 -10.57
CA ALA A 9 21.87 4.25 -11.91
C ALA A 9 20.35 4.21 -12.23
N TRP A 10 19.49 4.03 -11.21
CA TRP A 10 18.03 3.98 -11.39
C TRP A 10 17.36 5.35 -11.47
N GLN A 11 18.02 6.41 -10.99
CA GLN A 11 17.43 7.75 -10.96
C GLN A 11 17.34 8.43 -12.34
N ASN A 12 17.99 7.85 -13.36
CA ASN A 12 17.98 8.35 -14.73
C ASN A 12 17.11 7.51 -15.68
N GLN A 13 16.41 6.48 -15.19
CA GLN A 13 15.47 5.71 -15.99
C GLN A 13 14.15 6.49 -16.09
N PRO A 14 13.51 6.57 -17.27
CA PRO A 14 12.17 7.14 -17.37
C PRO A 14 11.20 6.29 -16.54
N TYR A 15 10.16 6.93 -16.02
CA TYR A 15 9.08 6.20 -15.36
C TYR A 15 8.45 5.17 -16.31
N LEU A 16 7.70 4.23 -15.74
CA LEU A 16 6.83 3.36 -16.53
C LEU A 16 5.91 4.24 -17.38
N THR A 17 5.86 3.95 -18.67
CA THR A 17 4.88 4.56 -19.56
C THR A 17 3.48 4.07 -19.20
N LYS A 18 2.45 4.77 -19.69
CA LYS A 18 1.05 4.35 -19.52
C LYS A 18 0.82 2.90 -19.97
N TRP A 19 1.42 2.49 -21.10
CA TRP A 19 1.29 1.13 -21.63
C TRP A 19 1.97 0.09 -20.74
N GLU A 20 3.18 0.35 -20.28
CA GLU A 20 3.89 -0.53 -19.35
C GLU A 20 3.16 -0.66 -18.01
N LEU A 21 2.61 0.44 -17.49
CA LEU A 21 1.85 0.40 -16.25
C LEU A 21 0.52 -0.36 -16.42
N GLN A 22 -0.15 -0.20 -17.56
CA GLN A 22 -1.33 -0.99 -17.90
C GLN A 22 -0.99 -2.48 -18.02
N GLU A 23 0.11 -2.84 -18.69
CA GLU A 23 0.55 -4.24 -18.81
C GLU A 23 0.88 -4.84 -17.44
N LEU A 24 1.53 -4.08 -16.54
CA LEU A 24 1.74 -4.54 -15.17
C LEU A 24 0.44 -4.71 -14.38
N TYR A 25 -0.55 -3.84 -14.61
CA TYR A 25 -1.88 -3.98 -14.01
C TYR A 25 -2.56 -5.26 -14.50
N ASP A 26 -2.61 -5.48 -15.82
CA ASP A 26 -3.25 -6.66 -16.42
C ASP A 26 -2.61 -7.95 -15.90
N ARG A 27 -1.26 -8.04 -15.90
CA ARG A 27 -0.54 -9.18 -15.30
C ARG A 27 -0.80 -9.36 -13.80
N CYS A 28 -1.06 -8.26 -13.08
CA CYS A 28 -1.41 -8.32 -11.67
C CYS A 28 -2.80 -8.93 -11.47
N VAL A 29 -3.77 -8.54 -12.30
CA VAL A 29 -5.13 -9.07 -12.30
C VAL A 29 -5.13 -10.55 -12.68
N ASP A 30 -4.46 -10.93 -13.77
CA ASP A 30 -4.32 -12.31 -14.22
C ASP A 30 -3.75 -13.19 -13.09
N LEU A 31 -2.65 -12.77 -12.48
CA LEU A 31 -2.06 -13.51 -11.36
C LEU A 31 -3.04 -13.62 -10.18
N ALA A 32 -3.78 -12.54 -9.87
CA ALA A 32 -4.72 -12.57 -8.77
C ALA A 32 -5.82 -13.61 -8.99
N GLU A 33 -6.41 -13.63 -10.19
CA GLU A 33 -7.46 -14.57 -10.58
C GLU A 33 -6.95 -16.01 -10.64
N GLU A 34 -5.81 -16.25 -11.28
CA GLU A 34 -5.19 -17.58 -11.37
C GLU A 34 -4.84 -18.15 -9.99
N THR A 35 -4.44 -17.27 -9.06
CA THR A 35 -3.96 -17.71 -7.76
C THR A 35 -5.10 -17.95 -6.77
N ASP A 36 -6.06 -17.02 -6.69
CA ASP A 36 -7.26 -17.14 -5.85
C ASP A 36 -8.29 -16.10 -6.31
N ASN A 37 -9.23 -16.52 -7.16
CA ASN A 37 -10.29 -15.67 -7.71
C ASN A 37 -11.37 -15.22 -6.70
N ARG A 38 -11.17 -15.50 -5.41
CA ARG A 38 -12.11 -15.10 -4.35
C ARG A 38 -11.72 -13.77 -3.75
N TYR A 39 -12.75 -13.07 -3.30
CA TYR A 39 -12.63 -11.87 -2.49
C TYR A 39 -12.96 -12.17 -1.03
N ALA A 40 -12.51 -11.29 -0.13
CA ALA A 40 -12.89 -11.33 1.27
C ALA A 40 -13.16 -9.91 1.79
N PRO A 41 -14.10 -9.77 2.75
CA PRO A 41 -14.33 -8.51 3.43
C PRO A 41 -13.04 -8.02 4.12
N LEU A 42 -12.57 -6.86 3.72
CA LEU A 42 -11.47 -6.14 4.34
C LEU A 42 -12.04 -5.18 5.38
N VAL A 43 -12.35 -5.70 6.57
CA VAL A 43 -12.95 -4.87 7.64
C VAL A 43 -11.96 -3.81 8.15
N GLN A 44 -10.67 -4.15 8.21
CA GLN A 44 -9.65 -3.23 8.74
C GLN A 44 -8.39 -3.28 7.87
N MET A 45 -7.88 -2.10 7.52
CA MET A 45 -6.52 -1.92 7.05
C MET A 45 -5.60 -1.71 8.25
N TRP A 46 -4.30 -1.99 8.09
CA TRP A 46 -3.39 -1.93 9.22
C TRP A 46 -2.03 -1.34 8.90
N ARG A 47 -1.39 -0.78 9.93
CA ARG A 47 -0.03 -0.26 9.83
C ARG A 47 0.78 -0.70 11.04
N ASP A 48 1.92 -1.31 10.76
CA ASP A 48 2.82 -1.81 11.78
C ASP A 48 4.01 -0.88 11.94
N LYS A 49 4.29 -0.50 13.19
CA LYS A 49 5.45 0.31 13.56
C LYS A 49 5.94 -0.05 14.96
N PRO A 50 7.21 0.24 15.30
CA PRO A 50 7.71 0.00 16.65
C PRO A 50 6.97 0.86 17.67
N HIS A 51 6.89 0.41 18.91
CA HIS A 51 6.26 1.14 20.01
C HIS A 51 6.66 2.62 20.08
N HIS A 52 7.96 2.94 20.00
CA HIS A 52 8.46 4.31 20.10
C HIS A 52 7.93 5.26 19.02
N TYR A 53 7.59 4.75 17.82
CA TYR A 53 6.94 5.55 16.79
C TYR A 53 5.56 6.01 17.25
N TRP A 54 4.78 5.13 17.86
CA TRP A 54 3.44 5.48 18.36
C TRP A 54 3.50 6.42 19.55
N ASN A 55 4.48 6.27 20.44
CA ASN A 55 4.71 7.23 21.52
C ASN A 55 4.96 8.63 20.98
N ASP A 56 5.80 8.76 19.95
CA ASP A 56 6.03 10.05 19.28
C ASP A 56 4.75 10.62 18.66
N ILE A 57 3.94 9.80 17.97
CA ILE A 57 2.64 10.25 17.43
C ILE A 57 1.73 10.78 18.54
N ILE A 58 1.63 10.05 19.65
CA ILE A 58 0.71 10.36 20.76
C ILE A 58 1.20 11.59 21.54
N GLN A 59 2.46 11.60 21.95
CA GLN A 59 3.01 12.58 22.89
C GLN A 59 3.47 13.88 22.21
N ASN A 60 4.04 13.77 21.00
CA ASN A 60 4.70 14.91 20.35
C ASN A 60 3.93 15.43 19.14
N LYS A 61 3.03 14.64 18.56
CA LYS A 61 2.26 15.02 17.35
C LYS A 61 0.76 15.09 17.56
N ASN A 62 0.30 15.05 18.81
CA ASN A 62 -1.12 15.14 19.16
C ASN A 62 -2.01 14.15 18.36
N GLY A 63 -1.55 12.90 18.27
CA GLY A 63 -2.24 11.84 17.53
C GLY A 63 -2.11 11.93 16.01
N MET A 64 -1.35 12.89 15.47
CA MET A 64 -1.33 13.17 14.05
C MET A 64 -0.26 12.41 13.29
N MET A 65 -0.69 11.56 12.37
CA MET A 65 0.16 10.89 11.40
C MET A 65 0.25 11.72 10.13
N PHE A 66 1.47 12.17 9.81
CA PHE A 66 1.75 12.94 8.60
C PHE A 66 2.26 12.02 7.48
N PRO A 67 1.72 12.17 6.25
CA PRO A 67 2.28 11.56 5.05
C PRO A 67 3.78 11.83 4.90
N TYR A 68 4.53 10.80 4.53
CA TYR A 68 5.97 10.88 4.27
C TYR A 68 6.26 10.46 2.83
N MET A 69 7.41 10.89 2.31
CA MET A 69 7.80 10.59 0.94
C MET A 69 7.86 9.08 0.71
N LYS A 70 7.24 8.60 -0.37
CA LYS A 70 7.37 7.22 -0.83
C LYS A 70 8.84 6.90 -1.07
N ASP A 71 9.31 5.77 -0.52
CA ASP A 71 10.64 5.24 -0.76
C ASP A 71 10.74 4.59 -2.15
N PHE A 72 11.89 3.99 -2.49
CA PHE A 72 12.10 3.31 -3.79
C PHE A 72 11.86 1.80 -3.71
N ASN A 73 10.96 1.37 -2.80
CA ASN A 73 10.50 -0.02 -2.71
C ASN A 73 9.61 -0.35 -3.92
N GLY A 74 9.76 -1.54 -4.50
CA GLY A 74 8.99 -1.97 -5.67
C GLY A 74 9.71 -1.80 -6.99
N ASP A 75 8.99 -1.47 -8.06
CA ASP A 75 9.58 -1.15 -9.36
C ASP A 75 10.31 0.20 -9.29
N GLN A 76 11.58 0.23 -9.65
CA GLN A 76 12.39 1.46 -9.61
C GLN A 76 11.86 2.56 -10.54
N ARG A 77 11.12 2.20 -11.59
CA ARG A 77 10.49 3.10 -12.56
C ARG A 77 9.06 3.51 -12.17
N SER A 78 8.54 3.04 -11.03
CA SER A 78 7.23 3.51 -10.54
C SER A 78 7.27 5.01 -10.23
N ALA A 79 6.36 5.77 -10.85
CA ALA A 79 6.34 7.24 -10.77
C ALA A 79 6.12 7.76 -9.34
N ILE A 80 5.53 6.98 -8.44
CA ILE A 80 5.26 7.43 -7.06
C ILE A 80 6.53 7.50 -6.20
N ASN A 81 7.58 6.76 -6.58
CA ASN A 81 8.83 6.67 -5.80
C ASN A 81 9.55 8.01 -5.73
N GLY A 82 9.72 8.53 -4.50
CA GLY A 82 10.38 9.81 -4.26
C GLY A 82 9.57 11.05 -4.63
N ASN A 83 8.35 10.92 -5.17
CA ASN A 83 7.57 12.04 -5.71
C ASN A 83 6.32 12.41 -4.92
N ILE A 84 5.63 11.42 -4.32
CA ILE A 84 4.42 11.67 -3.53
C ILE A 84 4.56 11.25 -2.08
N LYS A 85 3.84 11.96 -1.21
CA LYS A 85 3.75 11.67 0.22
C LYS A 85 2.48 10.89 0.54
N GLY A 86 2.62 9.89 1.41
CA GLY A 86 1.51 9.07 1.88
C GLY A 86 1.87 8.25 3.12
N LEU A 87 0.92 7.44 3.56
CA LEU A 87 0.99 6.50 4.66
C LEU A 87 0.68 5.11 4.11
N PHE A 88 1.63 4.19 4.24
CA PHE A 88 1.38 2.78 3.91
C PHE A 88 0.51 2.08 4.94
N PHE A 89 -0.49 1.36 4.44
CA PHE A 89 -1.29 0.38 5.14
C PHE A 89 -1.26 -0.94 4.38
N GLY A 90 -1.30 -2.06 5.11
CA GLY A 90 -1.62 -3.35 4.54
C GLY A 90 -3.12 -3.42 4.25
N GLY A 91 -3.46 -3.86 3.03
CA GLY A 91 -4.82 -4.22 2.62
C GLY A 91 -4.98 -5.71 2.31
N GLY A 92 -3.90 -6.46 2.07
CA GLY A 92 -3.97 -7.86 1.65
C GLY A 92 -4.08 -8.89 2.79
N LEU A 93 -5.12 -9.74 2.76
CA LEU A 93 -5.39 -10.75 3.78
C LEU A 93 -4.62 -12.07 3.54
N ASP A 94 -4.35 -12.83 4.61
CA ASP A 94 -3.92 -14.22 4.49
C ASP A 94 -5.00 -15.06 3.80
N ARG A 95 -4.69 -15.72 2.67
CA ARG A 95 -5.66 -16.44 1.83
C ARG A 95 -6.54 -17.43 2.61
N ARG A 96 -5.90 -18.19 3.50
CA ARG A 96 -6.60 -19.23 4.27
C ARG A 96 -7.39 -18.65 5.43
N ARG A 97 -6.80 -17.72 6.19
CA ARG A 97 -7.42 -17.19 7.41
C ARG A 97 -8.36 -16.01 7.15
N LYS A 98 -8.26 -15.36 5.99
CA LYS A 98 -8.95 -14.11 5.63
C LYS A 98 -8.74 -13.03 6.69
N ARG A 99 -7.50 -12.92 7.19
CA ARG A 99 -7.11 -12.01 8.28
C ARG A 99 -5.75 -11.36 7.99
N PRO A 100 -5.46 -10.19 8.59
CA PRO A 100 -4.12 -9.62 8.58
C PRO A 100 -3.06 -10.62 9.08
N PRO A 101 -1.81 -10.56 8.60
CA PRO A 101 -0.73 -11.43 9.07
C PRO A 101 -0.56 -11.36 10.60
N TYR A 102 -0.41 -12.50 11.29
CA TYR A 102 -0.29 -12.53 12.76
C TYR A 102 1.04 -11.98 13.30
N PHE A 103 1.99 -11.72 12.41
CA PHE A 103 3.31 -11.17 12.73
C PHE A 103 3.58 -9.91 11.91
N SER A 104 4.65 -9.21 12.27
CA SER A 104 5.09 -7.96 11.64
C SER A 104 6.61 -7.93 11.46
N TYR A 105 7.08 -7.46 10.31
CA TYR A 105 8.49 -7.11 10.11
C TYR A 105 8.82 -5.66 10.52
N PHE A 106 7.79 -4.83 10.72
CA PHE A 106 7.93 -3.38 10.84
C PHE A 106 7.82 -2.87 12.28
N GLY A 107 7.46 -3.73 13.24
CA GLY A 107 7.39 -3.38 14.65
C GLY A 107 6.41 -4.23 15.44
N ASP A 108 6.36 -4.00 16.75
CA ASP A 108 5.59 -4.75 17.75
C ASP A 108 4.17 -4.20 17.99
N LYS A 109 3.82 -3.08 17.35
CA LYS A 109 2.51 -2.44 17.47
C LYS A 109 1.86 -2.27 16.11
N ARG A 110 0.57 -2.62 16.04
CA ARG A 110 -0.27 -2.53 14.85
C ARG A 110 -1.42 -1.56 15.10
N LEU A 111 -1.51 -0.52 14.29
CA LEU A 111 -2.72 0.28 14.16
C LEU A 111 -3.67 -0.45 13.23
N LEU A 112 -4.89 -0.71 13.71
CA LEU A 112 -6.01 -1.20 12.92
C LEU A 112 -6.97 -0.02 12.69
N VAL A 113 -7.38 0.21 11.45
CA VAL A 113 -8.35 1.25 11.08
C VAL A 113 -9.40 0.60 10.20
N ASN A 114 -10.68 0.89 10.46
CA ASN A 114 -11.78 0.45 9.60
C ASN A 114 -11.49 0.87 8.15
N ALA A 115 -11.58 -0.07 7.21
CA ALA A 115 -11.25 0.18 5.82
C ALA A 115 -12.10 1.30 5.21
N CYS A 116 -13.40 1.39 5.56
CA CYS A 116 -14.32 2.42 5.04
C CYS A 116 -13.90 3.86 5.42
N VAL A 117 -13.09 4.02 6.49
CA VAL A 117 -12.52 5.34 6.88
C VAL A 117 -11.41 5.78 5.93
N LEU A 118 -10.65 4.81 5.39
CA LEU A 118 -9.49 5.07 4.53
C LEU A 118 -9.85 5.01 3.05
N PHE A 119 -10.82 4.18 2.68
CA PHE A 119 -11.31 3.97 1.33
C PHE A 119 -12.84 3.96 1.31
N ASN A 120 -13.43 4.87 0.55
CA ASN A 120 -14.85 5.02 0.35
C ASN A 120 -15.08 5.74 -1.00
N GLU A 121 -16.34 5.90 -1.39
CA GLU A 121 -16.80 6.46 -2.66
C GLU A 121 -16.35 7.90 -2.91
N SER A 122 -15.94 8.63 -1.86
CA SER A 122 -15.41 10.00 -2.00
C SER A 122 -13.93 10.05 -2.41
N LYS A 123 -13.27 8.90 -2.59
CA LYS A 123 -11.84 8.80 -2.88
C LYS A 123 -11.60 8.36 -4.33
N ASN A 124 -10.51 8.85 -4.90
CA ASN A 124 -9.94 8.26 -6.11
C ASN A 124 -8.93 7.18 -5.72
N ILE A 125 -8.88 6.12 -6.53
CA ILE A 125 -7.95 5.00 -6.37
C ILE A 125 -7.18 4.78 -7.68
N TYR A 126 -5.87 4.56 -7.56
CA TYR A 126 -4.98 4.35 -8.70
C TYR A 126 -4.07 3.16 -8.44
N PHE A 127 -3.92 2.26 -9.41
CA PHE A 127 -2.85 1.28 -9.39
C PHE A 127 -1.52 1.97 -9.77
N ALA A 128 -0.47 1.68 -9.00
CA ALA A 128 0.81 2.41 -9.10
C ALA A 128 2.04 1.50 -9.26
N ASP A 129 1.94 0.24 -8.83
CA ASP A 129 3.07 -0.70 -8.88
C ASP A 129 2.60 -2.15 -8.73
N PHE A 130 3.33 -3.08 -9.34
CA PHE A 130 3.20 -4.52 -9.14
C PHE A 130 4.57 -5.16 -9.09
N TYR A 131 4.90 -5.78 -7.96
CA TYR A 131 6.26 -6.25 -7.72
C TYR A 131 6.31 -7.44 -6.75
N CYS A 132 7.46 -8.11 -6.68
CA CYS A 132 7.76 -9.07 -5.62
C CYS A 132 9.18 -8.89 -5.08
N HIS A 133 9.40 -9.26 -3.82
CA HIS A 133 10.76 -9.42 -3.27
C HIS A 133 11.19 -10.89 -3.21
N TYR A 134 10.23 -11.77 -2.91
CA TYR A 134 10.48 -13.20 -2.68
C TYR A 134 9.40 -14.05 -3.37
N GLN A 135 8.46 -14.60 -2.60
CA GLN A 135 7.41 -15.51 -3.08
C GLN A 135 6.08 -14.79 -3.32
N TYR A 136 5.80 -13.72 -2.58
CA TYR A 136 4.54 -12.98 -2.71
C TYR A 136 4.71 -11.80 -3.67
N HIS A 137 3.70 -11.62 -4.51
CA HIS A 137 3.52 -10.43 -5.32
C HIS A 137 2.62 -9.44 -4.59
N TYR A 138 2.96 -8.16 -4.76
CA TYR A 138 2.33 -7.02 -4.12
C TYR A 138 1.78 -6.11 -5.20
N ALA A 139 0.53 -5.68 -5.04
CA ALA A 139 -0.07 -4.62 -5.83
C ALA A 139 -0.11 -3.36 -4.96
N THR A 140 0.47 -2.26 -5.43
CA THR A 140 0.37 -0.97 -4.72
C THR A 140 -0.75 -0.15 -5.33
N VAL A 141 -1.72 0.21 -4.49
CA VAL A 141 -2.78 1.15 -4.84
C VAL A 141 -2.63 2.46 -4.06
N VAL A 142 -2.80 3.59 -4.73
CA VAL A 142 -2.76 4.93 -4.13
C VAL A 142 -4.18 5.43 -3.96
N ILE A 143 -4.51 5.92 -2.77
CA ILE A 143 -5.81 6.51 -2.47
C ILE A 143 -5.65 8.01 -2.18
N THR A 144 -6.41 8.82 -2.91
CA THR A 144 -6.33 10.28 -2.88
C THR A 144 -7.69 10.91 -2.61
N ASN A 145 -7.68 12.15 -2.10
CA ASN A 145 -8.86 13.01 -2.22
C ASN A 145 -8.91 13.56 -3.65
N PRO A 146 -10.07 13.53 -4.32
CA PRO A 146 -10.25 14.18 -5.61
C PRO A 146 -9.77 15.64 -5.58
N GLY A 147 -8.99 16.03 -6.60
CA GLY A 147 -8.45 17.38 -6.71
C GLY A 147 -7.33 17.71 -5.72
N SER A 148 -6.80 16.76 -4.95
CA SER A 148 -5.58 16.96 -4.15
C SER A 148 -4.33 17.04 -5.05
N THR A 149 -3.21 17.51 -4.49
CA THR A 149 -1.94 17.54 -5.23
C THR A 149 -1.49 16.15 -5.66
N GLN A 150 -1.69 15.15 -4.81
CA GLN A 150 -1.36 13.76 -5.10
C GLN A 150 -2.31 13.16 -6.13
N ASP A 151 -3.60 13.51 -6.10
CA ASP A 151 -4.56 13.10 -7.13
C ASP A 151 -4.17 13.59 -8.52
N ARG A 152 -3.89 14.90 -8.64
CA ARG A 152 -3.38 15.49 -9.89
C ARG A 152 -2.05 14.89 -10.33
N PHE A 153 -1.19 14.50 -9.39
CA PHE A 153 0.04 13.80 -9.70
C PHE A 153 -0.25 12.45 -10.34
N CYS A 154 -1.15 11.65 -9.75
CA CYS A 154 -1.52 10.33 -10.28
C CYS A 154 -2.08 10.45 -11.69
N GLN A 155 -2.95 11.42 -11.94
CA GLN A 155 -3.51 11.72 -13.27
C GLN A 155 -2.44 12.15 -14.27
N ARG A 156 -1.53 13.06 -13.90
CA ARG A 156 -0.47 13.56 -14.79
C ARG A 156 0.53 12.49 -15.20
N HIS A 157 0.78 11.52 -14.32
CA HIS A 157 1.70 10.42 -14.58
C HIS A 157 0.98 9.17 -15.09
N ASP A 158 -0.25 9.32 -15.58
CA ASP A 158 -1.05 8.25 -16.19
C ASP A 158 -1.11 6.98 -15.34
N LEU A 159 -1.21 7.12 -14.01
CA LEU A 159 -1.47 5.96 -13.17
C LEU A 159 -2.82 5.35 -13.54
N VAL A 160 -2.91 4.01 -13.53
CA VAL A 160 -4.14 3.31 -13.92
C VAL A 160 -5.23 3.60 -12.89
N GLN A 161 -6.19 4.45 -13.26
CA GLN A 161 -7.32 4.79 -12.39
C GLN A 161 -8.25 3.57 -12.28
N LEU A 162 -8.61 3.21 -11.05
CA LEU A 162 -9.50 2.09 -10.78
C LEU A 162 -10.89 2.59 -10.42
N ASP A 163 -11.92 1.84 -10.82
CA ASP A 163 -13.29 2.08 -10.36
C ASP A 163 -13.42 1.58 -8.91
N PRO A 164 -13.82 2.43 -7.94
CA PRO A 164 -13.99 2.04 -6.54
C PRO A 164 -14.96 0.88 -6.31
N PHE A 165 -15.93 0.68 -7.20
CA PHE A 165 -16.98 -0.33 -7.06
C PHE A 165 -16.70 -1.57 -7.92
N ASN A 166 -15.87 -1.43 -8.96
CA ASN A 166 -15.61 -2.49 -9.91
C ASN A 166 -14.12 -2.57 -10.30
N ASN A 167 -13.30 -3.07 -9.39
CA ASN A 167 -11.93 -3.47 -9.73
C ASN A 167 -11.50 -4.75 -8.98
N PRO A 168 -10.66 -5.59 -9.60
CA PRO A 168 -10.30 -6.91 -9.09
C PRO A 168 -9.28 -6.91 -7.95
N LEU A 169 -8.84 -5.75 -7.45
CA LEU A 169 -7.84 -5.68 -6.37
C LEU A 169 -8.47 -5.31 -5.04
N LEU A 170 -9.26 -4.24 -5.01
CA LEU A 170 -9.85 -3.66 -3.81
C LEU A 170 -11.07 -2.81 -4.19
N PHE A 171 -12.28 -3.24 -3.83
CA PHE A 171 -13.52 -2.55 -4.22
C PHE A 171 -14.48 -2.37 -3.05
N ILE A 172 -15.51 -1.54 -3.26
CA ILE A 172 -16.64 -1.30 -2.36
C ILE A 172 -17.82 -2.09 -2.90
N ASP A 173 -18.44 -2.92 -2.07
CA ASP A 173 -19.67 -3.63 -2.43
C ASP A 173 -20.85 -2.64 -2.43
N ASP A 174 -21.53 -2.49 -3.57
CA ASP A 174 -22.65 -1.56 -3.74
C ASP A 174 -23.86 -1.88 -2.85
N ASN A 175 -23.97 -3.10 -2.31
CA ASN A 175 -25.13 -3.50 -1.51
C ASN A 175 -25.04 -3.02 -0.06
N ASP A 176 -23.84 -3.04 0.53
CA ASP A 176 -23.64 -2.75 1.96
C ASP A 176 -22.47 -1.78 2.25
N TYR A 177 -21.84 -1.24 1.20
CA TYR A 177 -20.68 -0.35 1.26
C TYR A 177 -19.48 -0.94 2.02
N SER A 178 -19.42 -2.27 2.14
CA SER A 178 -18.27 -2.96 2.72
C SER A 178 -17.11 -2.98 1.71
N VAL A 179 -15.88 -2.87 2.23
CA VAL A 179 -14.67 -2.96 1.40
C VAL A 179 -14.27 -4.43 1.27
N HIS A 180 -14.00 -4.88 0.05
CA HIS A 180 -13.50 -6.23 -0.26
C HIS A 180 -12.15 -6.16 -0.94
N VAL A 181 -11.32 -7.16 -0.70
CA VAL A 181 -9.99 -7.27 -1.29
C VAL A 181 -9.78 -8.66 -1.90
N THR A 182 -9.02 -8.73 -2.98
CA THR A 182 -8.59 -10.00 -3.56
C THR A 182 -7.77 -10.83 -2.58
N LEU A 183 -7.92 -12.16 -2.63
CA LEU A 183 -7.02 -13.10 -1.97
C LEU A 183 -5.85 -13.52 -2.88
N GLY A 184 -5.91 -13.19 -4.17
CA GLY A 184 -4.91 -13.59 -5.17
C GLY A 184 -3.54 -12.94 -4.99
N VAL A 185 -3.49 -11.65 -4.66
CA VAL A 185 -2.24 -10.88 -4.46
C VAL A 185 -2.25 -10.08 -3.15
N ARG A 186 -1.08 -9.62 -2.69
CA ARG A 186 -0.99 -8.78 -1.49
C ARG A 186 -1.20 -7.30 -1.85
N VAL A 187 -2.37 -6.76 -1.54
CA VAL A 187 -2.62 -5.32 -1.75
C VAL A 187 -1.95 -4.49 -0.65
N GLU A 188 -1.13 -3.53 -1.08
CA GLU A 188 -0.57 -2.46 -0.25
C GLU A 188 -1.26 -1.14 -0.61
N VAL A 189 -1.75 -0.43 0.41
CA VAL A 189 -2.55 0.79 0.22
C VAL A 189 -1.74 1.99 0.67
N PHE A 190 -1.54 2.95 -0.24
CA PHE A 190 -0.82 4.18 0.01
C PHE A 190 -1.80 5.36 0.16
N ILE A 191 -2.14 5.69 1.41
CA ILE A 191 -3.09 6.75 1.73
C ILE A 191 -2.37 8.10 1.76
N THR A 192 -2.80 9.04 0.93
CA THR A 192 -2.10 10.34 0.78
C THR A 192 -2.51 11.40 1.81
N GLN A 193 -3.50 11.09 2.65
CA GLN A 193 -4.03 12.00 3.68
C GLN A 193 -3.38 11.81 5.04
N LYS A 194 -3.43 12.87 5.85
CA LYS A 194 -3.11 12.79 7.28
C LYS A 194 -4.15 11.94 7.99
N LEU A 195 -3.74 11.26 9.06
CA LEU A 195 -4.63 10.47 9.90
C LEU A 195 -4.48 10.90 11.36
N ASN A 196 -5.59 11.26 12.01
CA ASN A 196 -5.62 11.51 13.45
C ASN A 196 -6.00 10.21 14.18
N ILE A 197 -5.05 9.58 14.87
CA ILE A 197 -5.33 8.32 15.57
C ILE A 197 -6.23 8.52 16.80
N PHE A 198 -6.24 9.70 17.43
CA PHE A 198 -7.18 9.98 18.52
C PHE A 198 -8.62 10.04 18.03
N SER A 199 -8.86 10.66 16.88
CA SER A 199 -10.20 10.64 16.24
C SER A 199 -10.61 9.21 15.88
N VAL A 200 -9.68 8.43 15.32
CA VAL A 200 -9.92 7.01 15.00
C VAL A 200 -10.31 6.20 16.24
N PHE A 201 -9.64 6.42 17.38
CA PHE A 201 -9.93 5.70 18.62
C PHE A 201 -11.22 6.18 19.29
N ASN A 202 -11.42 7.49 19.38
CA ASN A 202 -12.61 8.08 20.04
C ASN A 202 -13.90 7.72 19.31
N ASN A 203 -13.85 7.58 17.99
CA ASN A 203 -15.00 7.15 17.18
C ASN A 203 -15.18 5.63 17.11
N GLY A 204 -14.33 4.84 17.79
CA GLY A 204 -14.40 3.38 17.76
C GLY A 204 -14.07 2.73 16.41
N VAL A 205 -13.53 3.49 15.46
CA VAL A 205 -13.23 3.03 14.10
C VAL A 205 -11.79 2.54 13.93
N GLY A 206 -11.03 2.42 15.02
CA GLY A 206 -9.73 1.78 15.01
C GLY A 206 -9.12 1.66 16.40
N ARG A 207 -7.97 0.99 16.48
CA ARG A 207 -7.26 0.72 17.74
C ARG A 207 -5.81 0.36 17.50
N LEU A 208 -4.98 0.53 18.52
CA LEU A 208 -3.63 -0.06 18.56
C LEU A 208 -3.66 -1.41 19.27
N VAL A 209 -3.01 -2.41 18.67
CA VAL A 209 -2.85 -3.76 19.23
C VAL A 209 -1.39 -4.19 19.22
N GLY A 210 -1.04 -5.15 20.07
CA GLY A 210 0.25 -5.84 19.97
C GLY A 210 0.27 -6.81 18.79
N VAL A 211 1.43 -6.97 18.16
CA VAL A 211 1.66 -7.96 17.10
C VAL A 211 3.05 -8.59 17.28
N GLN A 212 3.20 -9.87 16.95
CA GLN A 212 4.48 -10.55 17.10
C GLN A 212 5.52 -9.98 16.12
N PRO A 213 6.61 -9.34 16.58
CA PRO A 213 7.65 -8.87 15.67
C PRO A 213 8.51 -10.04 15.18
N ARG A 214 8.81 -10.07 13.88
CA ARG A 214 9.78 -10.99 13.24
C ARG A 214 10.95 -10.27 12.58
N GLY A 215 10.84 -8.95 12.41
CA GLY A 215 11.90 -8.10 11.86
C GLY A 215 12.56 -7.23 12.91
N ARG A 216 13.63 -6.53 12.52
CA ARG A 216 14.32 -5.54 13.38
C ARG A 216 13.50 -4.26 13.63
N GLY A 217 12.25 -4.18 13.15
CA GLY A 217 11.39 -3.01 13.29
C GLY A 217 11.84 -1.80 12.48
N ARG A 218 12.62 -1.99 11.40
CA ARG A 218 13.15 -0.92 10.56
C ARG A 218 12.89 -1.21 9.09
N SER A 219 12.39 -0.21 8.37
CA SER A 219 12.35 -0.19 6.90
C SER A 219 13.70 0.30 6.36
N HIS A 220 14.12 -0.20 5.20
CA HIS A 220 15.33 0.31 4.54
C HIS A 220 15.06 1.72 4.00
N LYS A 221 15.95 2.69 4.28
CA LYS A 221 15.77 4.11 3.88
C LYS A 221 15.59 4.27 2.35
N ASN A 222 16.17 3.37 1.57
CA ASN A 222 16.11 3.38 0.12
C ASN A 222 15.11 2.36 -0.45
N GLY A 223 14.29 1.72 0.40
CA GLY A 223 13.51 0.55 0.00
C GLY A 223 14.37 -0.67 -0.31
N ILE A 224 13.70 -1.73 -0.72
CA ILE A 224 14.20 -2.99 -1.25
C ILE A 224 13.74 -3.00 -2.71
N PRO A 225 14.66 -3.16 -3.68
CA PRO A 225 14.26 -3.27 -5.08
C PRO A 225 13.49 -4.57 -5.34
N LYS A 226 12.58 -4.55 -6.32
CA LYS A 226 11.92 -5.77 -6.78
C LYS A 226 12.90 -6.84 -7.26
N LYS A 227 12.47 -8.10 -7.23
CA LYS A 227 13.25 -9.26 -7.65
C LYS A 227 13.56 -9.18 -9.15
N ALA A 228 14.85 -9.06 -9.48
CA ALA A 228 15.32 -8.82 -10.85
C ALA A 228 14.95 -9.90 -11.89
N ILE A 229 14.71 -11.14 -11.45
CA ILE A 229 14.49 -12.30 -12.34
C ILE A 229 13.03 -12.82 -12.30
N CYS A 230 12.09 -12.03 -11.80
CA CYS A 230 10.68 -12.42 -11.83
C CYS A 230 10.13 -12.26 -13.25
N ASN A 231 9.56 -13.31 -13.82
CA ASN A 231 8.91 -13.26 -15.14
C ASN A 231 7.45 -12.79 -15.09
N ILE A 232 6.89 -12.58 -13.90
CA ILE A 232 5.50 -12.15 -13.70
C ILE A 232 5.43 -10.63 -13.58
N CYS A 233 6.18 -10.04 -12.63
CA CYS A 233 6.12 -8.61 -12.32
C CYS A 233 7.26 -7.76 -12.93
N ASN A 234 8.01 -8.30 -13.90
CA ASN A 234 9.01 -7.53 -14.65
C ASN A 234 8.59 -7.41 -16.11
N LEU A 235 8.78 -6.19 -16.63
CA LEU A 235 8.74 -5.85 -18.05
C LEU A 235 10.17 -5.71 -18.55
#